data_AF-A0A939AHY4-F1
#
_entry.id   AF-A0A939AHY4-F1
#
_cell.length_a   1.000
_cell.length_b   1.000
_cell.length_c   1.000
_cell.angle_alpha   90.00
_cell.angle_beta   90.00
_cell.angle_gamma   90.00
#
_symmetry.space_group_name_H-M   'P 1'
#
loop_
_entity.id
_entity.type
_entity.pdbx_description
1 polymer ?
#
loop_
_entity_poly.entity_id
_entity_poly.type
_entity_poly.pdbx_seq_one_letter_code
_entity_poly.pdbx_strand_id
1 'polypeptide(L)'
;MHNQPERWSCLAGILRAADLAAATITDDLATLAPPNLARFDVILDASTDLSARPDQIAALVGAVAGGTGFVGLHAATVTFRESAD
;
A
#
# COMPACT_ATOMS: atom_id res chain seq x y z
N MET A 1 -13.53 -0.85 -9.15
CA MET A 1 -12.20 -0.59 -8.54
C MET A 1 -12.34 0.34 -7.35
N HIS A 2 -11.66 0.04 -6.23
CA HIS A 2 -11.67 0.87 -5.00
C HIS A 2 -10.59 1.96 -5.01
N ASN A 3 -9.47 1.70 -5.69
CA ASN A 3 -8.38 2.65 -5.88
C ASN A 3 -8.66 3.57 -7.07
N GLN A 4 -9.35 4.69 -6.82
CA GLN A 4 -9.68 5.72 -7.81
C GLN A 4 -9.48 7.09 -7.14
N PRO A 5 -8.95 8.11 -7.84
CA PRO A 5 -8.64 9.42 -7.25
C PRO A 5 -9.82 10.06 -6.50
N GLU A 6 -11.03 9.89 -7.00
CA GLU A 6 -12.25 10.45 -6.42
C GLU A 6 -12.59 9.85 -5.05
N ARG A 7 -12.02 8.69 -4.72
CA ARG A 7 -12.24 7.96 -3.46
C ARG A 7 -11.12 8.17 -2.45
N TRP A 8 -9.95 8.66 -2.87
CA TRP A 8 -8.79 8.86 -2.01
C TRP A 8 -9.06 9.86 -0.87
N SER A 9 -9.86 10.91 -1.15
CA SER A 9 -10.24 11.91 -0.14
C SER A 9 -11.08 11.33 1.00
N CYS A 10 -11.95 10.36 0.70
CA CYS A 10 -12.76 9.67 1.71
C CYS A 10 -11.85 8.86 2.66
N LEU A 11 -10.90 8.11 2.10
CA LEU A 11 -9.94 7.34 2.89
C LEU A 11 -9.04 8.26 3.74
N ALA A 12 -8.55 9.35 3.17
CA ALA A 12 -7.78 10.35 3.90
C ALA A 12 -8.59 10.97 5.07
N GLY A 13 -9.89 11.18 4.87
CA GLY A 13 -10.80 11.65 5.92
C GLY A 13 -10.91 10.66 7.10
N ILE A 14 -11.01 9.36 6.82
CA ILE A 14 -11.04 8.30 7.84
C ILE A 14 -9.72 8.26 8.62
N LEU A 15 -8.58 8.32 7.93
CA LEU A 15 -7.26 8.34 8.57
C LEU A 15 -7.12 9.54 9.50
N ARG A 16 -7.55 10.72 9.06
CA ARG A 16 -7.52 11.93 9.89
C ARG A 16 -8.37 11.80 11.15
N ALA A 17 -9.53 11.14 11.07
CA ALA A 17 -10.37 10.88 12.23
C ALA A 17 -9.70 9.95 13.27
N ALA A 18 -8.69 9.19 12.85
CA ALA A 18 -7.86 8.33 13.69
C ALA A 18 -6.51 8.96 14.07
N ASP A 19 -6.35 10.28 13.88
CA ASP A 19 -5.11 11.03 14.11
C ASP A 19 -3.92 10.55 13.24
N LEU A 20 -4.23 10.04 12.05
CA LEU A 20 -3.26 9.64 11.02
C LEU A 20 -3.30 10.62 9.84
N ALA A 21 -2.17 10.75 9.14
CA ALA A 21 -2.07 11.53 7.92
C ALA A 21 -1.54 10.66 6.77
N ALA A 22 -2.23 10.66 5.64
CA ALA A 22 -1.70 10.07 4.41
C ALA A 22 -0.66 11.02 3.80
N ALA A 23 0.62 10.67 3.92
CA ALA A 23 1.71 11.44 3.30
C ALA A 23 1.74 11.28 1.77
N THR A 24 1.26 10.15 1.24
CA THR A 24 1.17 9.86 -0.19
C THR A 24 0.03 8.87 -0.44
N ILE A 25 -0.78 9.11 -1.48
CA ILE A 25 -1.77 8.17 -2.00
C ILE A 25 -1.52 8.06 -3.50
N THR A 26 -1.35 6.83 -4.00
CA THR A 26 -0.99 6.58 -5.40
C THR A 26 -1.38 5.16 -5.81
N ASP A 27 -1.56 4.95 -7.11
CA ASP A 27 -1.69 3.67 -7.79
C ASP A 27 -0.42 3.26 -8.55
N ASP A 28 0.64 4.07 -8.48
CA ASP A 28 1.93 3.78 -9.10
C ASP A 28 2.73 2.79 -8.24
N LEU A 29 2.77 1.54 -8.67
CA LEU A 29 3.53 0.48 -8.02
C LEU A 29 5.05 0.69 -8.07
N ALA A 30 5.58 1.57 -8.94
CA ALA A 30 7.02 1.90 -8.93
C ALA A 30 7.47 2.54 -7.60
N THR A 31 6.52 3.05 -6.81
CA THR A 31 6.76 3.57 -5.47
C THR A 31 7.08 2.49 -4.42
N LEU A 32 6.83 1.21 -4.72
CA LEU A 32 7.24 0.06 -3.90
C LEU A 32 8.74 -0.22 -4.07
N ALA A 33 9.57 0.73 -3.67
CA ALA A 33 11.02 0.66 -3.70
C ALA A 33 11.60 0.99 -2.30
N PRO A 34 12.67 0.33 -1.85
CA PRO A 34 13.16 0.47 -0.49
C PRO A 34 13.40 1.93 -0.01
N PRO A 35 14.02 2.82 -0.82
CA PRO A 35 14.22 4.22 -0.40
C PRO A 35 12.93 4.98 -0.17
N ASN A 36 11.87 4.63 -0.90
CA ASN A 36 10.58 5.28 -0.74
C ASN A 36 9.80 4.69 0.44
N LEU A 37 9.81 3.36 0.59
CA LEU A 37 9.11 2.67 1.68
C LEU A 37 9.65 3.06 3.07
N ALA A 38 10.96 3.31 3.20
CA ALA A 38 11.60 3.71 4.45
C ALA A 38 11.10 5.08 5.01
N ARG A 39 10.28 5.81 4.26
CA ARG A 39 9.72 7.11 4.65
C ARG A 39 8.38 7.01 5.38
N PHE A 40 7.79 5.82 5.43
CA PHE A 40 6.44 5.61 5.96
C PHE A 40 6.49 4.66 7.15
N ASP A 41 5.76 4.99 8.22
CA ASP A 41 5.59 4.09 9.37
C ASP A 41 4.61 2.94 9.05
N VAL A 42 3.62 3.22 8.18
CA VAL A 42 2.56 2.29 7.79
C VAL A 42 2.29 2.40 6.29
N ILE A 43 2.15 1.25 5.64
CA ILE A 43 1.68 1.12 4.26
C ILE A 43 0.25 0.57 4.29
N LEU A 44 -0.66 1.27 3.62
CA LEU A 44 -2.05 0.85 3.48
C LEU A 44 -2.32 0.49 2.01
N ASP A 45 -2.62 -0.78 1.75
CA ASP A 45 -3.08 -1.25 0.44
C ASP A 45 -4.62 -1.32 0.43
N ALA A 46 -5.24 -0.46 -0.37
CA ALA A 46 -6.69 -0.46 -0.65
C ALA A 46 -6.98 -0.69 -2.14
N SER A 47 -6.01 -1.27 -2.85
CA SER A 47 -6.12 -1.55 -4.27
C SER A 47 -6.89 -2.82 -4.55
N THR A 48 -7.26 -2.99 -5.82
CA THR A 48 -7.88 -4.20 -6.34
C THR A 48 -7.39 -4.33 -7.76
N ASP A 49 -6.86 -5.50 -8.12
CA ASP A 49 -6.40 -5.82 -9.48
C ASP A 49 -5.14 -5.04 -9.94
N LEU A 50 -4.30 -4.59 -8.99
CA LEU A 50 -2.93 -4.19 -9.31
C LEU A 50 -2.01 -5.41 -9.20
N SER A 51 -1.10 -5.57 -10.16
CA SER A 51 -0.12 -6.65 -10.16
C SER A 51 1.27 -6.07 -9.96
N ALA A 52 1.79 -6.19 -8.74
CA ALA A 52 3.15 -5.81 -8.43
C ALA A 52 4.11 -6.85 -9.02
N ARG A 53 5.26 -6.37 -9.51
CA ARG A 53 6.34 -7.25 -9.96
C ARG A 53 7.04 -7.92 -8.75
N PRO A 54 7.76 -9.03 -8.95
CA PRO A 54 8.45 -9.72 -7.87
C PRO A 54 9.42 -8.84 -7.07
N ASP A 55 10.13 -7.91 -7.72
CA ASP A 55 11.04 -6.97 -7.06
C ASP A 55 10.30 -5.99 -6.13
N GLN A 56 9.11 -5.54 -6.53
CA GLN A 56 8.26 -4.64 -5.74
C GLN A 56 7.67 -5.36 -4.52
N ILE A 57 7.26 -6.61 -4.71
CA ILE A 57 6.73 -7.46 -3.62
C ILE A 57 7.85 -7.74 -2.62
N ALA A 58 9.05 -8.12 -3.09
CA ALA A 58 10.20 -8.34 -2.23
C ALA A 58 10.59 -7.07 -1.44
N ALA A 59 10.52 -5.89 -2.05
CA ALA A 59 10.75 -4.62 -1.36
C ALA A 59 9.71 -4.35 -0.27
N LEU A 60 8.42 -4.58 -0.55
CA LEU A 60 7.34 -4.44 0.41
C LEU A 60 7.48 -5.43 1.58
N VAL A 61 7.73 -6.70 1.28
CA VAL A 61 7.98 -7.74 2.30
C VAL A 61 9.19 -7.38 3.15
N GLY A 62 10.28 -6.91 2.55
CA GLY A 62 11.47 -6.47 3.25
C GLY A 62 11.19 -5.29 4.20
N ALA A 63 10.39 -4.31 3.77
CA ALA A 63 10.00 -3.19 4.62
C ALA A 63 9.15 -3.64 5.82
N VAL A 64 8.19 -4.55 5.59
CA VAL A 64 7.34 -5.12 6.66
C VAL A 64 8.15 -5.97 7.63
N ALA A 65 9.03 -6.83 7.13
CA ALA A 65 9.95 -7.61 7.96
C ALA A 65 10.91 -6.72 8.76
N GLY A 66 11.24 -5.54 8.23
CA GLY A 66 12.03 -4.50 8.91
C GLY A 66 11.27 -3.67 9.94
N GLY A 67 9.97 -3.90 10.13
CA GLY A 67 9.14 -3.25 11.15
C GLY A 67 8.13 -2.22 10.64
N THR A 68 8.01 -2.02 9.31
CA THR A 68 6.97 -1.16 8.73
C THR A 68 5.59 -1.80 8.93
N GLY A 69 4.61 -1.04 9.41
CA GLY A 69 3.23 -1.53 9.51
C GLY A 69 2.61 -1.77 8.14
N PHE A 70 1.78 -2.81 8.01
CA PHE A 70 1.04 -3.09 6.77
C PHE A 70 -0.45 -3.30 7.07
N VAL A 71 -1.32 -2.60 6.34
CA VAL A 71 -2.77 -2.73 6.43
C VAL A 71 -3.34 -2.99 5.04
N GLY A 72 -3.79 -4.22 4.80
CA GLY A 72 -4.58 -4.57 3.61
C GLY A 72 -6.07 -4.33 3.86
N LEU A 73 -6.75 -3.63 2.95
CA LEU A 73 -8.18 -3.36 3.02
C LEU A 73 -8.94 -4.09 1.91
N HIS A 74 -9.99 -4.82 2.29
CA HIS A 74 -10.92 -5.49 1.38
C HIS A 74 -10.25 -6.51 0.45
N ALA A 75 -9.98 -6.14 -0.80
CA ALA A 75 -9.45 -7.01 -1.86
C ALA A 75 -7.95 -6.82 -2.07
N ALA A 76 -7.26 -6.13 -1.16
CA ALA A 76 -5.82 -5.92 -1.19
C ALA A 76 -5.02 -7.22 -1.37
N THR A 77 -5.51 -8.34 -0.85
CA THR A 77 -4.83 -9.64 -1.00
C THR A 77 -4.76 -10.12 -2.45
N VAL A 78 -5.62 -9.62 -3.34
CA VAL A 78 -5.56 -9.90 -4.79
C VAL A 78 -4.25 -9.39 -5.40
N THR A 79 -3.66 -8.31 -4.86
CA THR A 79 -2.37 -7.76 -5.27
C THR A 79 -1.22 -8.76 -5.15
N PHE A 80 -1.37 -9.76 -4.26
CA PHE A 80 -0.36 -10.79 -3.98
C PHE A 80 -0.66 -12.15 -4.62
N ARG A 81 -1.63 -12.24 -5.56
CA ARG A 81 -2.05 -13.53 -6.14
C ARG A 81 -0.89 -14.32 -6.76
N GLU A 82 0.04 -13.61 -7.40
CA GLU A 82 1.22 -14.21 -8.05
C GLU A 82 2.42 -14.36 -7.09
N SER A 83 2.22 -14.08 -5.79
CA SER A 83 3.27 -14.21 -4.75
C SER A 83 3.21 -15.52 -3.99
N ALA A 84 2.25 -16.39 -4.31
CA ALA A 84 2.14 -17.72 -3.74
C ALA A 84 3.04 -18.68 -4.54
N ASP A 85 4.27 -18.86 -4.07
CA ASP A 85 5.06 -20.07 -4.34
C ASP A 85 4.71 -21.16 -3.32
#